data_AF-A0A1F9M733-F1
#
_entry.id   AF-A0A1F9M733-F1
#
_cell.length_a   1.000
_cell.length_b   1.000
_cell.length_c   1.000
_cell.angle_alpha   90.00
_cell.angle_beta   90.00
_cell.angle_gamma   90.00
#
_symmetry.space_group_name_H-M   'P 1'
#
loop_
_entity.id
_entity.type
_entity.pdbx_description
1 polymer ?
#
loop_
_entity_poly.entity_id
_entity_poly.type
_entity_poly.pdbx_seq_one_letter_code
_entity_poly.pdbx_strand_id
1 'polypeptide(L)'
;MYINISQDPPANALELKKRYLRLIPYLLALIFCAILLAVFQIVFGSAHGDLIENIALVLFVGPGLGFFYFAEKLHDHKTLSAKQTKEIEDLCRQDPDIAAYCAKVSLLERKLIKAEYEACKAWFEDLPVKTT
;
A
#
# COMPACT_ATOMS: atom_id res chain seq x y z
N MET A 1 -3.29 3.07 6.26
CA MET A 1 -2.48 4.14 6.92
C MET A 1 -3.46 5.13 7.56
N TYR A 2 -3.28 5.56 8.82
CA TYR A 2 -4.17 6.58 9.40
C TYR A 2 -3.76 7.96 8.86
N ILE A 3 -4.66 8.62 8.16
CA ILE A 3 -4.46 9.96 7.61
C ILE A 3 -5.46 10.88 8.28
N ASN A 4 -4.95 11.91 8.95
CA ASN A 4 -5.76 12.94 9.57
C ASN A 4 -5.80 14.16 8.64
N ILE A 5 -7.00 14.58 8.24
CA ILE A 5 -7.23 15.67 7.29
C ILE A 5 -6.84 17.03 7.89
N SER A 6 -6.89 17.16 9.21
CA SER A 6 -6.47 18.38 9.90
C SER A 6 -4.94 18.55 9.93
N GLN A 7 -4.17 17.51 9.58
CA GLN A 7 -2.71 17.55 9.52
C GLN A 7 -2.21 17.75 8.09
N ASP A 8 -0.93 18.10 7.96
CA ASP A 8 -0.33 18.25 6.64
C ASP A 8 -0.22 16.89 5.92
N PRO A 9 -0.50 16.87 4.60
CA PRO A 9 -0.45 15.66 3.83
C PRO A 9 0.97 15.09 3.81
N PRO A 10 1.14 13.75 3.87
CA PRO A 10 2.46 13.15 3.84
C PRO A 10 3.15 13.47 2.50
N ALA A 11 4.24 14.23 2.54
CA ALA A 11 5.07 14.56 1.38
C ALA A 11 5.76 13.31 0.79
N ASN A 12 6.00 12.30 1.64
CA ASN A 12 6.83 11.15 1.30
C ASN A 12 6.08 10.00 0.61
N ALA A 13 4.79 10.16 0.27
CA ALA A 13 3.98 9.08 -0.31
C ALA A 13 4.55 8.54 -1.64
N LEU A 14 5.12 9.42 -2.47
CA LEU A 14 5.76 9.05 -3.74
C LEU A 14 7.08 8.30 -3.52
N GLU A 15 7.91 8.77 -2.58
CA GLU A 15 9.16 8.10 -2.23
C GLU A 15 8.92 6.72 -1.61
N LEU A 16 7.89 6.62 -0.77
CA LEU A 16 7.50 5.37 -0.12
C LEU A 16 7.07 4.34 -1.18
N LYS A 17 6.24 4.75 -2.15
CA LYS A 17 5.86 3.91 -3.29
C LYS A 17 7.08 3.45 -4.07
N LYS A 18 8.04 4.34 -4.37
CA LYS A 18 9.27 4.00 -5.11
C LYS A 18 10.14 3.02 -4.34
N ARG A 19 10.25 3.18 -3.02
CA ARG A 19 11.00 2.27 -2.13
C ARG A 19 10.37 0.89 -2.09
N TYR A 20 9.05 0.79 -1.96
CA TYR A 20 8.34 -0.49 -2.01
C TYR A 20 8.44 -1.15 -3.38
N LEU A 21 8.28 -0.40 -4.47
CA LEU A 21 8.41 -0.94 -5.83
C LEU A 21 9.81 -1.52 -6.10
N ARG A 22 10.84 -0.96 -5.45
CA ARG A 22 12.21 -1.50 -5.49
C ARG A 22 12.39 -2.77 -4.65
N LEU A 23 11.67 -2.92 -3.53
CA LEU A 23 11.76 -4.08 -2.65
C LEU A 23 11.01 -5.31 -3.17
N ILE A 24 9.88 -5.09 -3.86
CA ILE A 24 9.06 -6.15 -4.47
C ILE A 24 9.87 -7.16 -5.31
N PRO A 25 10.75 -6.77 -6.26
CA PRO A 25 11.50 -7.74 -7.05
C PRO A 25 12.49 -8.57 -6.22
N TYR A 26 13.07 -8.01 -5.14
CA TYR A 26 13.93 -8.78 -4.24
C TYR A 26 13.16 -9.86 -3.49
N LEU A 27 11.95 -9.54 -3.02
CA LEU A 27 11.07 -10.51 -2.37
C LEU A 27 10.64 -11.61 -3.36
N LEU A 28 10.31 -11.22 -4.59
CA LEU A 28 9.94 -12.17 -5.65
C LEU A 28 11.11 -13.11 -6.00
N ALA A 29 12.34 -12.58 -6.05
CA ALA A 29 13.54 -13.37 -6.29
C ALA A 29 13.80 -14.38 -5.16
N LEU A 30 13.57 -14.00 -3.90
CA LEU A 30 13.66 -14.92 -2.76
C LEU A 30 12.62 -16.04 -2.84
N ILE A 31 11.36 -15.71 -3.16
CA ILE A 31 10.31 -16.71 -3.36
C ILE A 31 10.68 -17.65 -4.51
N PHE A 32 11.19 -17.12 -5.62
CA PHE A 32 11.64 -17.93 -6.75
C PHE A 32 12.81 -18.85 -6.38
N CYS A 33 13.75 -18.36 -5.56
CA CYS A 33 14.85 -19.16 -5.03
C CYS A 33 14.34 -20.31 -4.16
N ALA A 34 13.35 -20.06 -3.30
CA ALA A 34 12.70 -21.11 -2.50
C ALA A 34 12.07 -22.19 -3.38
N ILE A 35 11.37 -21.80 -4.46
CA ILE A 35 10.76 -22.75 -5.41
C ILE A 35 11.84 -23.58 -6.11
N LEU A 36 12.93 -22.96 -6.56
CA LEU A 36 14.04 -23.68 -7.19
C LEU A 36 14.70 -24.69 -6.24
N LEU A 37 14.87 -24.33 -4.95
CA LEU A 37 15.41 -25.23 -3.93
C LEU A 37 14.48 -26.42 -3.69
N ALA A 38 13.17 -26.19 -3.64
CA ALA A 38 12.18 -27.26 -3.51
C ALA A 38 12.19 -28.21 -4.73
N VAL A 39 12.22 -27.67 -5.95
CA VAL A 39 12.32 -28.47 -7.18
C VAL A 39 13.64 -29.27 -7.21
N PHE A 40 14.75 -28.64 -6.83
CA PHE A 40 16.05 -29.30 -6.76
C PHE A 40 16.03 -30.49 -5.80
N GLN A 41 15.41 -30.35 -4.64
CA GLN A 41 15.24 -31.47 -3.70
C GLN A 41 14.42 -32.62 -4.29
N ILE A 42 13.30 -32.32 -4.94
CA ILE A 42 12.44 -33.34 -5.57
C ILE A 42 13.20 -34.09 -6.67
N VAL A 43 13.98 -33.39 -7.48
CA VAL A 43 14.70 -33.97 -8.63
C VAL A 43 15.92 -34.76 -8.19
N PHE A 44 16.72 -34.25 -7.25
CA PHE A 44 18.01 -34.83 -6.88
C PHE A 44 17.97 -35.73 -5.64
N GLY A 45 16.83 -35.84 -4.94
CA GLY A 45 16.66 -36.77 -3.82
C GLY A 45 17.72 -36.56 -2.73
N SER A 46 17.91 -35.34 -2.26
CA SER A 46 19.02 -35.02 -1.36
C SER A 46 18.78 -35.56 0.06
N ALA A 47 19.79 -36.17 0.66
CA ALA A 47 19.78 -36.69 2.04
C ALA A 47 19.67 -35.62 3.15
N HIS A 48 19.62 -34.33 2.79
CA HIS A 48 19.48 -33.19 3.71
C HIS A 48 18.04 -32.64 3.71
N GLY A 49 17.04 -33.51 3.49
CA GLY A 49 15.60 -33.20 3.40
C GLY A 49 15.15 -32.14 4.39
N ASP A 50 15.25 -32.43 5.69
CA ASP A 50 14.73 -31.55 6.75
C ASP A 50 15.38 -30.15 6.80
N LEU A 51 16.69 -30.03 6.55
CA LEU A 51 17.37 -28.74 6.65
C LEU A 51 17.02 -27.85 5.46
N ILE A 52 17.05 -28.39 4.24
CA ILE A 52 16.74 -27.62 3.04
C ILE A 52 15.25 -27.34 2.94
N GLU A 53 14.38 -28.25 3.39
CA GLU A 53 12.94 -28.03 3.46
C GLU A 53 12.60 -26.89 4.42
N ASN A 54 13.20 -26.87 5.62
CA ASN A 54 13.03 -25.74 6.55
C ASN A 54 13.54 -24.41 5.97
N ILE A 55 14.70 -24.42 5.31
CA ILE A 55 15.25 -23.21 4.66
C ILE A 55 14.34 -22.73 3.53
N ALA A 56 13.84 -23.63 2.69
CA ALA A 56 12.90 -23.32 1.61
C ALA A 56 11.60 -22.74 2.17
N LEU A 57 11.09 -23.31 3.27
CA LEU A 57 9.87 -22.85 3.92
C LEU A 57 10.04 -21.45 4.51
N VAL A 58 11.16 -21.18 5.19
CA VAL A 58 11.47 -19.83 5.71
C VAL A 58 11.66 -18.81 4.57
N LEU A 59 12.37 -19.19 3.50
CA LEU A 59 12.56 -18.36 2.30
C LEU A 59 11.28 -18.13 1.49
N PHE A 60 10.25 -18.96 1.70
CA PHE A 60 8.94 -18.78 1.08
C PHE A 60 8.02 -17.94 1.96
N VAL A 61 7.87 -18.31 3.24
CA VAL A 61 6.90 -17.69 4.16
C VAL A 61 7.32 -16.27 4.54
N GLY A 62 8.58 -16.04 4.90
CA GLY A 62 9.05 -14.72 5.32
C GLY A 62 8.90 -13.67 4.20
N PRO A 63 9.48 -13.91 3.02
CA PRO A 63 9.33 -13.05 1.85
C PRO A 63 7.89 -12.96 1.34
N GLY A 64 7.10 -14.03 1.43
CA GLY A 64 5.69 -14.04 1.04
C GLY A 64 4.83 -13.12 1.92
N LEU A 65 5.02 -13.15 3.24
CA LEU A 65 4.36 -12.23 4.17
C LEU A 65 4.80 -10.79 3.93
N GLY A 66 6.11 -10.57 3.74
CA GLY A 66 6.64 -9.25 3.37
C GLY A 66 6.02 -8.72 2.08
N PHE A 67 5.92 -9.56 1.05
CA PHE A 67 5.29 -9.21 -0.23
C PHE A 67 3.83 -8.83 -0.04
N PHE A 68 3.05 -9.62 0.71
CA PHE A 68 1.64 -9.33 0.95
C PHE A 68 1.45 -7.98 1.67
N TYR A 69 2.22 -7.77 2.75
CA TYR A 69 2.20 -6.51 3.50
C TYR A 69 2.57 -5.30 2.63
N PHE A 70 3.61 -5.41 1.80
CA PHE A 70 3.99 -4.32 0.91
C PHE A 70 3.00 -4.13 -0.24
N ALA A 71 2.42 -5.19 -0.78
CA ALA A 71 1.41 -5.11 -1.83
C ALA A 71 0.14 -4.41 -1.35
N GLU A 72 -0.32 -4.73 -0.14
CA GLU A 72 -1.45 -4.07 0.52
C GLU A 72 -1.15 -2.58 0.75
N LYS A 73 0.02 -2.26 1.31
CA LYS A 73 0.49 -0.88 1.45
C LYS A 73 0.60 -0.14 0.10
N LEU A 74 0.99 -0.82 -0.98
CA LEU A 74 1.07 -0.21 -2.31
C LEU A 74 -0.33 0.09 -2.87
N HIS A 75 -1.31 -0.75 -2.55
CA HIS A 75 -2.69 -0.58 -2.96
C HIS A 75 -3.31 0.69 -2.34
N ASP A 76 -2.96 1.01 -1.10
CA ASP A 76 -3.34 2.28 -0.44
C ASP A 76 -2.76 3.52 -1.15
N HIS A 77 -1.64 3.37 -1.86
CA HIS A 77 -0.95 4.43 -2.62
C HIS A 77 -1.36 4.47 -4.09
N LYS A 78 -2.40 3.71 -4.47
CA LYS A 78 -2.90 3.69 -5.84
C LYS A 78 -3.59 5.02 -6.15
N THR A 79 -3.44 5.47 -7.40
CA THR A 79 -4.16 6.64 -7.91
C THR A 79 -5.66 6.38 -7.88
N LEU A 80 -6.42 7.42 -7.58
CA LEU A 80 -7.88 7.39 -7.59
C LEU A 80 -8.44 7.02 -8.97
N SER A 81 -9.52 6.24 -8.95
CA SER A 81 -10.37 6.04 -10.12
C SER A 81 -11.06 7.35 -10.52
N ALA A 82 -11.39 7.52 -11.80
CA ALA A 82 -12.16 8.67 -12.29
C ALA A 82 -13.47 8.90 -11.51
N LYS A 83 -14.12 7.83 -11.02
CA LYS A 83 -15.30 7.94 -10.16
C LYS A 83 -14.96 8.56 -8.80
N GLN A 84 -13.91 8.07 -8.16
CA GLN A 84 -13.47 8.55 -6.84
C GLN A 84 -12.95 9.99 -6.90
N THR A 85 -12.30 10.39 -8.01
CA THR A 85 -11.88 11.77 -8.22
C THR A 85 -13.07 12.72 -8.26
N LYS A 86 -14.15 12.36 -8.97
CA LYS A 86 -15.38 13.15 -9.01
C LYS A 86 -16.04 13.26 -7.63
N GLU A 87 -16.10 12.15 -6.89
CA GLU A 87 -16.64 12.17 -5.53
C GLU A 87 -15.81 13.08 -4.60
N ILE A 88 -14.48 13.09 -4.72
CA ILE A 88 -13.64 14.03 -3.95
C ILE A 88 -13.86 15.48 -4.37
N GLU A 89 -14.04 15.77 -5.67
CA GLU A 89 -14.39 17.13 -6.12
C GLU A 89 -15.73 17.59 -5.54
N ASP A 90 -16.72 16.71 -5.47
CA ASP A 90 -18.00 17.01 -4.84
C ASP A 90 -17.89 17.17 -3.32
N LEU A 91 -17.04 16.39 -2.65
CA LEU A 91 -16.75 16.54 -1.22
C LEU A 91 -16.02 17.85 -0.92
N CYS A 92 -15.05 18.26 -1.75
CA CYS A 92 -14.38 19.56 -1.64
C CYS A 92 -15.34 20.75 -1.76
N ARG A 93 -16.45 20.61 -2.49
CA ARG A 93 -17.48 21.66 -2.57
C ARG A 93 -18.34 21.72 -1.32
N GLN A 94 -18.49 20.60 -0.63
CA GLN A 94 -19.37 20.47 0.54
C GLN A 94 -18.63 20.78 1.85
N ASP A 95 -17.33 20.50 1.92
CA ASP A 95 -16.51 20.68 3.12
C ASP A 95 -15.22 21.47 2.81
N PRO A 96 -15.03 22.66 3.42
CA PRO A 96 -13.87 23.50 3.17
C PRO A 96 -12.56 22.92 3.75
N ASP A 97 -12.61 22.05 4.76
CA ASP A 97 -11.43 21.40 5.33
C ASP A 97 -10.89 20.33 4.37
N ILE A 98 -11.79 19.58 3.73
CA ILE A 98 -11.43 18.64 2.65
C ILE A 98 -10.84 19.40 1.46
N ALA A 99 -11.41 20.55 1.09
CA ALA A 99 -10.87 21.40 0.03
C ALA A 99 -9.47 21.94 0.38
N ALA A 100 -9.27 22.39 1.62
CA ALA A 100 -7.98 22.85 2.10
C ALA A 100 -6.92 21.73 2.06
N TYR A 101 -7.29 20.52 2.49
CA TYR A 101 -6.41 19.35 2.39
C TYR A 101 -6.05 19.02 0.94
N CYS A 102 -7.04 19.00 0.03
CA CYS A 102 -6.78 18.75 -1.40
C CYS A 102 -5.90 19.83 -2.04
N ALA A 103 -6.03 21.08 -1.62
CA ALA A 103 -5.15 22.17 -2.04
C ALA A 103 -3.70 21.93 -1.58
N LYS A 104 -3.50 21.51 -0.32
CA LYS A 104 -2.17 21.14 0.21
C LYS A 104 -1.56 19.97 -0.57
N VAL A 105 -2.35 18.95 -0.92
CA VAL A 105 -1.88 17.83 -1.76
C VAL A 105 -1.48 18.32 -3.16
N SER A 106 -2.25 19.26 -3.73
CA SER A 106 -1.95 19.84 -5.06
C SER A 106 -0.67 20.68 -5.06
N LEU A 107 -0.36 21.38 -3.95
CA LEU A 107 0.90 22.10 -3.77
C LEU A 107 2.12 21.17 -3.73
N LEU A 108 1.94 19.91 -3.36
CA LEU A 108 2.98 18.87 -3.42
C LEU A 108 3.12 18.25 -4.83
N GLU A 109 2.50 18.85 -5.85
CA GLU A 109 2.51 18.40 -7.26
C GLU A 109 2.12 16.93 -7.46
N ARG A 110 1.31 16.38 -6.54
CA ARG A 110 0.86 14.98 -6.58
C ARG A 110 -0.66 14.89 -6.57
N LYS A 111 -1.17 13.77 -7.10
CA LYS A 111 -2.59 13.42 -6.98
C LYS A 111 -2.88 12.83 -5.61
N LEU A 112 -4.13 12.96 -5.16
CA LEU A 112 -4.59 12.22 -3.99
C LEU A 112 -4.45 10.71 -4.22
N ILE A 113 -4.05 10.01 -3.17
CA ILE A 113 -4.00 8.55 -3.14
C ILE A 113 -5.29 7.97 -2.55
N LYS A 114 -5.53 6.67 -2.78
CA LYS A 114 -6.70 5.97 -2.24
C LYS A 114 -6.86 6.15 -0.72
N ALA A 115 -5.78 6.04 0.05
CA ALA A 115 -5.83 6.21 1.50
C ALA A 115 -6.30 7.61 1.93
N GLU A 116 -5.98 8.66 1.16
CA GLU A 116 -6.43 10.02 1.46
C GLU A 116 -7.90 10.21 1.11
N TYR A 117 -8.36 9.62 0.00
CA TYR A 117 -9.79 9.58 -0.33
C TYR A 117 -10.62 8.90 0.74
N GLU A 118 -10.18 7.72 1.24
CA GLU A 118 -10.89 7.02 2.30
C GLU A 118 -10.91 7.85 3.59
N ALA A 119 -9.84 8.59 3.89
CA ALA A 119 -9.81 9.51 5.02
C ALA A 119 -10.78 10.69 4.83
N CYS A 120 -10.79 11.34 3.66
CA CYS A 120 -11.74 12.39 3.28
C CYS A 120 -13.18 11.94 3.41
N LYS A 121 -13.47 10.73 2.93
CA LYS A 121 -14.79 10.15 3.02
C LYS A 121 -15.16 9.85 4.47
N ALA A 122 -14.27 9.23 5.23
CA ALA A 122 -14.50 8.93 6.65
C ALA A 122 -14.75 10.22 7.44
N TRP A 123 -13.97 11.28 7.22
CA TRP A 123 -14.21 12.58 7.86
C TRP A 123 -15.59 13.15 7.53
N PHE A 124 -15.98 13.09 6.26
CA PHE A 124 -17.29 13.57 5.84
C PHE A 124 -18.45 12.77 6.41
N GLU A 125 -18.29 11.44 6.54
CA GLU A 125 -19.28 10.54 7.14
C GLU A 125 -19.33 10.66 8.67
N ASP A 126 -18.20 10.97 9.31
CA ASP A 126 -18.04 11.07 10.76
C ASP A 126 -18.31 12.51 11.27
N LEU A 127 -18.57 13.46 10.37
CA LEU A 127 -19.18 14.75 10.74
C LEU A 127 -20.55 14.41 11.37
N PRO A 128 -20.73 14.66 12.69
CA PRO A 128 -22.06 14.54 13.26
C PRO A 128 -22.94 15.50 12.48
N VAL A 129 -24.06 14.99 11.96
CA VAL A 129 -25.15 15.80 11.39
C VAL A 129 -25.24 17.05 12.26
N LYS A 130 -24.81 18.19 11.71
CA LYS A 130 -24.95 19.49 12.37
C LYS A 130 -26.45 19.75 12.43
N THR A 131 -27.09 19.16 13.44
CA THR A 131 -28.40 19.60 13.88
C THR A 131 -28.20 20.99 14.45
N THR A 132 -28.91 21.91 13.78
CA THR A 132 -29.37 23.22 14.25
C THR A 132 -28.43 24.39 14.03
#